data_AF-A0A849N5X7-F1
#
_entry.id   AF-A0A849N5X7-F1
#
_cell.length_a   1.000
_cell.length_b   1.000
_cell.length_c   1.000
_cell.angle_alpha   90.00
_cell.angle_beta   90.00
_cell.angle_gamma   90.00
#
_symmetry.space_group_name_H-M   'P 1'
#
loop_
_entity.id
_entity.type
_entity.pdbx_description
1 polymer ?
#
loop_
_entity_poly.entity_id
_entity_poly.type
_entity_poly.pdbx_seq_one_letter_code
_entity_poly.pdbx_strand_id
1 'polypeptide(L)' 'MSDAPGDRSYPPRRPTALRLSKPCPECWNDRWKLINITGQPVWLCVECGHMETGDPAPER' A
#
# COMPACT_ATOMS: atom_id res chain seq x y z
N MET A 1 14.01 -10.15 -41.10
CA MET A 1 14.67 -9.88 -39.80
C MET A 1 13.66 -9.08 -39.01
N SER A 2 13.08 -9.65 -37.95
CA SER A 2 12.06 -8.98 -37.14
C SER A 2 12.73 -8.40 -35.90
N ASP A 3 13.05 -7.11 -35.94
CA ASP A 3 13.44 -6.34 -34.77
C ASP A 3 12.22 -6.20 -33.86
N ALA A 4 12.16 -7.01 -32.81
CA ALA A 4 11.26 -6.78 -31.69
C ALA A 4 11.91 -5.75 -30.75
N PRO A 5 11.28 -4.60 -30.45
CA PRO A 5 11.75 -3.70 -29.40
C PRO A 5 11.38 -4.31 -28.04
N GLY A 6 12.17 -5.30 -27.60
CA GLY A 6 11.90 -6.12 -26.43
C GLY A 6 12.81 -5.89 -25.22
N ASP A 7 13.76 -4.95 -25.28
CA ASP A 7 14.80 -4.80 -24.23
C ASP A 7 14.58 -3.62 -23.30
N ARG A 8 13.32 -3.31 -22.98
CA ARG A 8 12.99 -2.49 -21.81
C ARG A 8 12.35 -3.35 -20.72
N SER A 9 12.93 -4.53 -20.52
CA SER A 9 12.77 -5.29 -19.28
C SER A 9 13.62 -4.64 -18.21
N TYR A 10 13.20 -3.50 -17.68
CA TYR A 10 13.59 -3.14 -16.33
C TYR A 10 12.79 -4.08 -15.43
N PRO A 11 13.37 -5.13 -14.82
CA PRO A 11 12.67 -5.73 -13.70
C PRO A 11 12.48 -4.58 -12.70
N PRO A 12 11.28 -4.31 -12.16
CA PRO A 12 11.21 -3.44 -11.00
C PRO A 12 12.08 -4.14 -9.96
N ARG A 13 13.28 -3.62 -9.73
CA ARG A 13 14.15 -4.13 -8.68
C ARG A 13 13.31 -3.98 -7.42
N ARG A 14 12.91 -5.15 -6.92
CA ARG A 14 12.07 -5.40 -5.75
C ARG A 14 12.16 -4.23 -4.78
N PRO A 15 11.04 -3.69 -4.26
CA PRO A 15 11.13 -2.78 -3.13
C PRO A 15 11.92 -3.53 -2.06
N THR A 16 13.12 -3.01 -1.80
CA THR A 16 14.03 -3.48 -0.78
C THR A 16 13.20 -3.54 0.49
N ALA A 17 12.92 -4.75 0.98
CA ALA A 17 12.05 -4.97 2.13
C ALA A 17 12.62 -4.24 3.34
N LEU A 18 12.15 -3.02 3.63
CA LEU A 18 12.44 -2.27 4.86
C LEU A 18 11.60 -0.99 4.94
N ARG A 19 10.28 -1.16 4.91
CA ARG A 19 9.36 -0.64 5.93
C ARG A 19 8.01 -1.28 5.67
N LEU A 20 7.64 -2.20 6.56
CA LEU A 20 6.36 -2.87 6.52
C LEU A 20 5.33 -1.74 6.65
N SER A 21 4.53 -1.43 5.65
CA SER A 21 3.37 -0.54 5.79
C SER A 21 2.55 -0.88 4.59
N LYS A 22 1.54 -1.75 4.75
CA LYS A 22 0.69 -2.13 3.61
C LYS A 22 0.10 -0.83 3.04
N PRO A 23 0.40 -0.47 1.79
CA PRO A 23 -0.05 0.79 1.22
C PRO A 23 -1.57 0.77 1.08
N CYS A 24 -2.19 1.94 1.11
CA CYS A 24 -3.60 2.09 0.84
C CYS A 24 -3.94 1.54 -0.56
N PRO A 25 -4.97 0.67 -0.69
CA PRO A 25 -5.32 0.09 -1.99
C PRO A 25 -5.80 1.13 -3.01
N GLU A 26 -6.26 2.30 -2.56
CA GLU A 26 -6.76 3.35 -3.45
C GLU A 26 -5.68 4.32 -3.90
N CYS A 27 -4.95 4.94 -2.97
CA CYS A 27 -3.95 5.96 -3.31
C CYS A 27 -2.51 5.48 -3.23
N TRP A 28 -2.27 4.21 -2.86
CA TRP A 28 -0.94 3.61 -2.72
C TRP A 28 -0.03 4.28 -1.70
N ASN A 29 -0.58 5.16 -0.87
CA ASN A 29 0.14 5.82 0.20
C ASN A 29 0.12 4.99 1.49
N ASP A 30 1.22 5.02 2.25
CA ASP A 30 1.42 4.23 3.47
C ASP A 30 0.97 4.95 4.75
N ARG A 31 0.45 6.17 4.67
CA ARG A 31 0.00 6.94 5.84
C ARG A 31 -1.39 6.52 6.30
N TRP A 32 -1.41 5.70 7.35
CA TRP A 32 -2.63 5.27 8.04
C TRP A 32 -2.76 5.91 9.43
N LYS A 33 -4.01 6.12 9.87
CA LYS A 33 -4.37 6.56 11.21
C LYS A 33 -5.40 5.61 11.80
N LEU A 34 -5.11 5.05 12.97
CA LEU A 34 -6.07 4.26 13.71
C LEU A 34 -7.10 5.18 14.36
N ILE A 35 -8.38 4.92 14.07
CA ILE A 35 -9.53 5.60 14.67
C ILE A 35 -10.48 4.57 15.26
N ASN A 36 -11.24 4.96 16.27
CA ASN A 36 -12.29 4.11 16.83
C ASN A 36 -13.65 4.59 16.33
N ILE A 37 -14.34 3.74 15.57
CA ILE A 37 -15.70 3.99 15.10
C ILE A 37 -16.60 2.98 15.78
N THR A 38 -17.60 3.44 16.53
CA THR A 38 -18.58 2.57 17.22
C THR A 38 -17.96 1.52 18.14
N GLY A 39 -16.81 1.82 18.74
CA GLY A 39 -16.07 0.89 19.60
C GLY A 39 -15.24 -0.16 18.86
N GLN A 40 -15.12 -0.07 17.54
CA GLN A 40 -14.25 -0.93 16.73
C GLN A 40 -13.05 -0.14 16.19
N PRO A 41 -11.84 -0.73 16.20
CA PRO A 41 -10.66 -0.14 15.57
C PRO A 41 -10.81 -0.15 14.04
N VAL A 42 -10.60 1.01 13.41
CA VAL A 42 -10.66 1.20 11.96
C VAL A 42 -9.40 1.95 11.51
N TRP A 43 -8.76 1.48 10.45
CA TRP A 43 -7.62 2.14 9.84
C TRP A 43 -8.10 3.11 8.76
N LEU A 44 -7.79 4.39 8.91
CA LEU A 44 -8.10 5.46 7.96
C LEU A 44 -6.83 5.88 7.20
N CYS A 45 -6.84 5.82 5.88
CA CYS A 45 -5.78 6.41 5.06
C CYS A 45 -5.91 7.93 5.11
N VAL A 46 -4.84 8.62 5.52
CA VAL A 46 -4.86 10.08 5.73
C VAL A 46 -4.95 10.86 4.42
N GLU A 47 -4.47 10.28 3.31
CA GLU A 47 -4.41 10.99 2.02
C GLU A 47 -5.74 10.92 1.25
N CYS A 48 -6.37 9.74 1.17
CA CYS A 48 -7.59 9.55 0.38
C CYS A 48 -8.85 9.31 1.22
N GLY A 49 -8.72 9.08 2.53
CA GLY A 49 -9.85 8.80 3.41
C GLY A 49 -10.38 7.37 3.35
N HIS A 50 -9.70 6.46 2.63
CA HIS A 50 -10.06 5.05 2.59
C HIS A 50 -10.05 4.42 4.00
N MET A 51 -11.06 3.60 4.31
CA MET A 51 -11.22 2.96 5.61
C MET A 51 -11.15 1.44 5.49
N GLU A 52 -10.33 0.80 6.32
CA GLU A 52 -10.24 -0.66 6.42
C GLU A 52 -10.52 -1.10 7.86
N THR A 53 -11.52 -1.96 8.03
CA THR A 53 -11.83 -2.61 9.31
C THR A 53 -10.99 -3.88 9.43
N GLY A 54 -10.16 -3.98 10.45
CA GLY A 54 -9.33 -5.16 10.67
C GLY A 54 -8.19 -4.90 11.63
N ASP A 55 -7.95 -5.89 12.50
CA ASP A 55 -6.72 -6.04 13.27
C ASP A 55 -6.05 -7.32 12.73
N PRO A 56 -4.75 -7.32 12.41
CA PRO A 56 -3.74 -6.32 12.74
C PRO A 56 -3.75 -5.09 11.83
N ALA A 57 -3.05 -4.04 12.27
CA ALA A 57 -2.64 -2.96 11.39
C ALA A 57 -2.01 -3.51 10.10
N PRO A 58 -2.20 -2.87 8.93
CA PRO A 58 -1.27 -3.02 7.83
C PRO A 58 0.14 -2.78 8.39
N GLU A 59 0.90 -3.86 8.56
CA GLU A 59 2.07 -3.97 9.48
C GLU A 59 3.07 -2.83 9.26
N ARG A 60 3.83 -2.43 10.30
CA ARG A 60 4.32 -1.07 10.62
C ARG A 60 5.74 -0.69 10.19
#